data_AF-A0A015U1L2-F1
#
_entry.id   AF-A0A015U1L2-F1
#
_cell.length_a   1.000
_cell.length_b   1.000
_cell.length_c   1.000
_cell.angle_alpha   90.00
_cell.angle_beta   90.00
_cell.angle_gamma   90.00
#
_symmetry.space_group_name_H-M   'P 1'
#
loop_
_entity.id
_entity.type
_entity.pdbx_description
1 polymer ?
#
loop_
_entity_poly.entity_id
_entity_poly.type
_entity_poly.pdbx_seq_one_letter_code
_entity_poly.pdbx_strand_id
1 'polypeptide(L)' 'MLQGDIQVAEDLIMKSGCTMNGDVYTCKLEIESKARFNGTCNTTEKDTLVTSQVVKPETVDTEK' A
#
# COMPACT_ATOMS: atom_id res chain seq x y z
N MET A 1 10.85 12.33 6.37
CA MET A 1 10.81 11.84 4.98
C MET A 1 10.58 10.34 5.05
N LEU A 2 9.53 9.83 4.41
CA LEU A 2 9.21 8.41 4.39
C LEU A 2 9.74 7.80 3.08
N GLN A 3 10.31 6.59 3.17
CA GLN A 3 10.81 5.85 2.01
C GLN A 3 10.27 4.43 2.05
N GLY A 4 9.86 3.91 0.89
CA GLY A 4 9.27 2.58 0.74
C GLY A 4 7.76 2.64 0.49
N ASP A 5 7.21 1.47 0.20
CA ASP A 5 5.83 1.34 -0.24
C ASP A 5 4.87 1.30 0.94
N ILE A 6 3.69 1.92 0.77
CA ILE A 6 2.66 2.00 1.78
C ILE A 6 1.43 1.24 1.31
N GLN A 7 0.95 0.31 2.12
CA GLN A 7 -0.33 -0.36 1.92
C GLN A 7 -1.28 -0.01 3.05
N VAL A 8 -2.40 0.63 2.71
CA VAL A 8 -3.48 1.03 3.63
C VAL A 8 -4.78 0.51 3.06
N ALA A 9 -5.64 -0.05 3.91
CA ALA A 9 -6.85 -0.67 3.41
C ALA A 9 -7.91 0.34 2.93
N GLU A 10 -7.95 1.51 3.54
CA GLU A 10 -9.02 2.47 3.30
C GLU A 10 -8.44 3.84 2.94
N ASP A 11 -8.44 4.75 3.90
CA ASP A 11 -8.11 6.16 3.71
C ASP A 11 -6.69 6.43 4.20
N LEU A 12 -5.84 6.93 3.31
CA LEU A 12 -4.52 7.45 3.60
C LEU A 12 -4.51 8.98 3.43
N ILE A 13 -4.12 9.70 4.49
CA ILE A 13 -4.03 11.16 4.49
C ILE A 13 -2.56 11.57 4.68
N MET A 14 -1.99 12.21 3.65
CA MET A 14 -0.66 12.82 3.73
C MET A 14 -0.78 14.25 4.25
N LYS A 15 -0.24 14.48 5.45
CA LYS A 15 -0.22 15.81 6.09
C LYS A 15 0.76 16.78 5.44
N SER A 16 0.49 18.07 5.60
CA SER A 16 1.33 19.16 5.07
C SER A 16 2.80 19.01 5.48
N GLY A 17 3.72 19.23 4.53
CA GLY A 17 5.17 19.17 4.77
C GLY A 17 5.76 17.76 4.81
N CYS A 18 4.93 16.71 4.67
CA CYS A 18 5.44 15.35 4.54
C CYS A 18 5.99 15.10 3.13
N THR A 19 7.11 14.40 3.06
CA THR A 19 7.68 13.89 1.79
C THR A 19 7.71 12.37 1.84
N MET A 20 7.11 11.73 0.84
CA MET A 20 7.12 10.28 0.67
C MET A 20 7.68 9.91 -0.70
N ASN A 21 8.57 8.92 -0.70
CA ASN A 21 9.16 8.32 -1.89
C ASN A 21 8.87 6.81 -1.87
N GLY A 22 8.02 6.34 -2.77
CA GLY A 22 7.55 4.96 -2.80
C GLY A 22 6.12 4.89 -3.31
N ASP A 23 5.63 3.69 -3.57
CA ASP A 23 4.30 3.48 -4.11
C ASP A 23 3.24 3.39 -3.00
N VAL A 24 2.01 3.81 -3.30
CA VAL A 24 0.87 3.75 -2.38
C VAL A 24 -0.16 2.79 -2.92
N TYR A 25 -0.68 1.94 -2.05
CA TYR A 25 -1.79 1.04 -2.30
C TYR A 25 -2.89 1.35 -1.28
N THR A 26 -3.98 1.98 -1.72
CA THR A 26 -5.04 2.46 -0.81
C THR A 26 -6.39 2.56 -1.51
N CYS A 27 -7.53 2.59 -0.80
CA CYS A 27 -8.80 2.89 -1.47
C CYS A 27 -8.98 4.39 -1.75
N LYS A 28 -8.49 5.23 -0.84
CA LYS A 28 -8.58 6.68 -0.93
C LYS A 28 -7.29 7.33 -0.48
N LEU A 29 -6.76 8.23 -1.30
CA LEU A 29 -5.57 9.02 -0.99
C LEU A 29 -5.94 10.51 -0.94
N GLU A 30 -5.70 11.15 0.20
CA GLU A 30 -5.81 12.60 0.38
C GLU A 30 -4.42 13.20 0.62
N ILE A 31 -4.09 14.25 -0.13
CA ILE A 31 -2.80 14.94 -0.02
C ILE A 31 -3.04 16.40 0.32
N GLU A 32 -2.59 16.81 1.52
CA GLU A 32 -2.66 18.20 1.94
C GLU A 32 -1.64 19.07 1.19
N SER A 33 -1.91 20.39 1.17
CA SER A 33 -0.98 21.36 0.59
C SER A 33 0.42 21.25 1.20
N LYS A 34 1.46 21.42 0.38
CA LYS A 34 2.88 21.29 0.75
C LYS A 34 3.34 19.87 1.11
N ALA A 35 2.48 18.86 1.05
CA ALA A 35 2.95 17.47 1.01
C ALA A 35 3.56 17.18 -0.36
N ARG A 36 4.53 16.26 -0.40
CA ARG A 36 5.21 15.82 -1.61
C ARG A 36 5.14 14.30 -1.71
N PHE A 37 4.47 13.82 -2.74
CA PHE A 37 4.37 12.43 -3.09
C PHE A 37 5.21 12.16 -4.34
N ASN A 38 6.19 11.27 -4.23
CA ASN A 38 7.10 10.89 -5.32
C ASN A 38 7.02 9.38 -5.55
N GLY A 39 5.93 8.92 -6.16
CA GLY A 39 5.71 7.51 -6.51
C GLY A 39 4.41 7.30 -7.27
N THR A 40 3.96 6.06 -7.33
CA THR A 40 2.74 5.64 -8.03
C THR A 40 1.62 5.40 -7.02
N CYS A 41 0.43 5.94 -7.27
CA CYS A 41 -0.75 5.65 -6.47
C CYS A 41 -1.58 4.57 -7.16
N ASN A 42 -1.77 3.44 -6.47
CA ASN A 42 -2.57 2.31 -6.89
C ASN A 42 -3.83 2.29 -6.02
N THR A 43 -4.97 2.71 -6.60
CA THR A 43 -6.25 2.72 -5.89
C THR A 43 -7.06 1.46 -6.14
N THR A 44 -7.60 0.85 -5.08
CA THR A 44 -8.50 -0.30 -5.16
C THR A 44 -9.92 0.07 -4.70
N GLU A 45 -10.92 -0.69 -5.10
CA GLU A 45 -12.27 -0.55 -4.51
C GLU A 45 -12.28 -1.16 -3.10
N LYS A 46 -13.18 -0.68 -2.22
CA LYS A 46 -13.26 -1.08 -0.79
C LYS A 46 -13.44 -2.59 -0.58
N ASP A 47 -13.88 -3.32 -1.59
CA ASP A 47 -14.10 -4.77 -1.54
C ASP A 47 -12.96 -5.62 -2.15
N THR A 48 -11.92 -5.01 -2.73
CA THR A 48 -10.89 -5.76 -3.48
C THR A 48 -9.60 -6.03 -2.71
N LEU A 49 -9.53 -5.66 -1.43
CA LEU A 49 -8.35 -5.95 -0.62
C LEU A 49 -8.36 -7.39 -0.12
N VAL A 50 -8.11 -8.28 -1.08
CA VAL A 50 -7.71 -9.65 -0.80
C VAL A 50 -6.37 -9.63 -0.07
N THR A 51 -6.39 -10.37 1.03
CA THR A 51 -5.35 -10.51 2.03
C THR A 51 -4.02 -10.98 1.42
N SER A 52 -3.00 -10.11 1.36
CA SER A 52 -1.62 -10.56 1.22
C SER A 52 -0.98 -10.80 2.58
N GLN A 53 -1.59 -11.68 3.40
CA GLN A 53 -0.93 -12.36 4.51
C GLN A 53 -1.52 -13.77 4.68
N VAL A 54 -1.17 -14.69 3.79
CA VAL A 54 -0.86 -16.08 4.17
C VAL A 54 0.25 -16.59 3.26
N VAL A 55 1.51 -16.45 3.71
CA VAL A 55 2.54 -17.42 3.30
C VAL A 55 2.12 -18.77 3.88
N LYS A 56 1.38 -19.57 3.12
CA LYS A 56 1.25 -21.00 3.42
C LYS A 56 2.57 -21.64 2.96
N PRO A 57 3.34 -22.31 3.85
CA PRO A 57 4.46 -23.11 3.40
C PRO A 57 3.94 -24.21 2.48
N GLU A 58 4.58 -24.33 1.32
CA GLU A 58 4.42 -25.44 0.38
C GLU A 58 4.56 -26.78 1.12
N THR A 59 3.53 -27.63 1.08
CA THR A 59 3.74 -29.07 1.26
C THR A 59 4.11 -29.65 -0.09
N VAL A 60 5.40 -29.98 -0.20
CA VAL A 60 5.94 -30.82 -1.26
C VAL A 60 5.40 -32.23 -1.06
N ASP A 61 4.39 -32.62 -1.83
CA ASP A 61 4.01 -34.03 -1.92
C ASP A 61 5.01 -34.74 -2.85
N THR A 62 6.04 -35.32 -2.24
CA THR A 62 6.83 -36.40 -2.82
C THR A 62 6.24 -37.72 -2.34
N GLU A 63 5.55 -38.45 -3.22
CA GLU A 63 5.30 -39.89 -3.12
C GLU A 63 4.62 -40.34 -4.44
N LYS A 64 4.91 -41.45 -5.10
CA LYS A 64 6.01 -42.41 -5.20
C LYS A 64 5.71 -43.22 -6.47
#